data_AF-A0A1A9I6F6-F1
#
_entry.id   AF-A0A1A9I6F6-F1
#
_cell.length_a   1.000
_cell.length_b   1.000
_cell.length_c   1.000
_cell.angle_alpha   90.00
_cell.angle_beta   90.00
_cell.angle_gamma   90.00
#
_symmetry.space_group_name_H-M   'P 1'
#
loop_
_entity.id
_entity.type
_entity.pdbx_description
1 polymer ?
#
loop_
_entity_poly.entity_id
_entity_poly.type
_entity_poly.pdbx_seq_one_letter_code
_entity_poly.pdbx_strand_id
1 'polypeptide(L)'
;MKIPQSIINRLNKRYVTAIDVHGKIPNDFIWIMKDVRVFLDKAIRKGNAISFNDTDYHISENHFWDIEFFEDYCHFIFFCFKPGFTQKLIRALQRVTSTDLNYFLQTLSQYPAAYPNAINHPTDPYLHFIGKKLSSMNRENMLAEVIRLDKENRQKLLSALQQQSAPFQKPALPNQPAEIPSAPFSNMLRPINGSINTTRQFIQQQLTNSGIPFELFISKPVTQTRTGKNPDGFAGAIASMISTFKDLGYFKDGFTFPEILDAYLKETGNSIGKLNNFKRNYLTDNYYLRYKASLEDLSLKKYRENT
;
A
#
# COMPACT_ATOMS: atom_id res chain seq x y z
N MET A 1 24.79 -12.29 13.42
CA MET A 1 25.48 -11.20 14.16
C MET A 1 24.51 -10.69 15.23
N LYS A 2 24.87 -10.68 16.53
CA LYS A 2 23.99 -10.12 17.58
C LYS A 2 24.15 -8.61 17.64
N ILE A 3 23.07 -7.86 17.43
CA ILE A 3 23.08 -6.39 17.51
C ILE A 3 23.43 -5.99 18.95
N PRO A 4 24.43 -5.12 19.17
CA PRO A 4 24.86 -4.72 20.51
C PRO A 4 23.73 -4.08 21.33
N GLN A 5 23.62 -4.46 22.60
CA GLN A 5 22.59 -3.97 23.53
C GLN A 5 22.62 -2.44 23.67
N SER A 6 23.78 -1.80 23.49
CA SER A 6 23.94 -0.34 23.48
C SER A 6 23.22 0.35 22.32
N ILE A 7 23.12 -0.29 21.15
CA ILE A 7 22.38 0.20 19.98
C ILE A 7 20.87 0.08 20.22
N ILE A 8 20.42 -1.08 20.70
CA ILE A 8 19.02 -1.31 21.11
C ILE A 8 18.59 -0.28 22.16
N ASN A 9 19.47 0.01 23.14
CA ASN A 9 19.22 0.99 24.19
C ASN A 9 19.20 2.44 23.68
N ARG A 10 19.93 2.79 22.60
CA ARG A 10 19.90 4.12 21.96
C ARG A 10 18.65 4.32 21.09
N LEU A 11 18.20 3.28 20.40
CA LEU A 11 17.00 3.31 19.56
C LEU A 11 15.72 3.40 20.40
N ASN A 12 15.60 2.57 21.45
CA ASN A 12 14.42 2.56 22.34
C ASN A 12 14.27 3.82 23.21
N LYS A 13 15.36 4.54 23.51
CA LYS A 13 15.28 5.73 24.39
C LYS A 13 14.68 6.97 23.72
N ARG A 14 14.64 7.07 22.38
CA ARG A 14 14.47 8.36 21.71
C ARG A 14 13.04 8.69 21.26
N TYR A 15 12.18 7.72 20.92
CA TYR A 15 10.94 8.05 20.16
C TYR A 15 9.63 7.40 20.66
N VAL A 16 9.67 6.23 21.30
CA VAL A 16 8.49 5.46 21.74
C VAL A 16 8.42 5.36 23.27
N THR A 17 7.21 5.36 23.83
CA THR A 17 6.95 5.14 25.26
C THR A 17 6.83 3.64 25.52
N ALA A 18 7.69 3.08 26.37
CA ALA A 18 7.56 1.70 26.81
C ALA A 18 6.43 1.58 27.85
N ILE A 19 5.51 0.64 27.63
CA ILE A 19 4.39 0.27 28.50
C ILE A 19 4.58 -1.23 28.81
N ASP A 20 4.38 -1.65 30.06
CA ASP A 20 4.56 -3.07 30.41
C ASP A 20 3.24 -3.83 30.21
N VAL A 21 3.31 -5.01 29.57
CA VAL A 21 2.14 -5.88 29.39
C VAL A 21 2.52 -7.35 29.58
N HIS A 22 1.77 -8.04 30.44
CA HIS A 22 1.92 -9.47 30.70
C HIS A 22 0.82 -10.29 30.00
N GLY A 23 0.98 -11.60 29.80
CA GLY A 23 -0.10 -12.40 29.21
C GLY A 23 0.19 -13.89 29.11
N LYS A 24 -0.86 -14.73 29.16
CA LYS A 24 -0.79 -16.20 29.02
C LYS A 24 -0.80 -16.66 27.55
N ILE A 25 -0.12 -17.77 27.26
CA ILE A 25 0.07 -18.34 25.91
C ILE A 25 -0.85 -19.57 25.73
N PRO A 26 -1.68 -19.65 24.68
CA PRO A 26 -2.39 -20.88 24.33
C PRO A 26 -1.45 -21.98 23.81
N ASN A 27 -1.74 -23.25 24.14
CA ASN A 27 -0.84 -24.39 23.87
C ASN A 27 -0.61 -24.66 22.38
N ASP A 28 -1.60 -24.43 21.52
CA ASP A 28 -1.56 -24.81 20.10
C ASP A 28 -0.56 -23.98 19.26
N PHE A 29 -0.03 -22.90 19.84
CA PHE A 29 0.90 -22.00 19.15
C PHE A 29 2.29 -21.97 19.78
N ILE A 30 2.59 -22.84 20.77
CA ILE A 30 3.85 -22.83 21.55
C ILE A 30 5.11 -22.81 20.67
N TRP A 31 5.10 -23.49 19.52
CA TRP A 31 6.25 -23.53 18.60
C TRP A 31 6.53 -22.19 17.89
N ILE A 32 5.50 -21.36 17.68
CA ILE A 32 5.60 -19.98 17.17
C ILE A 32 5.96 -19.00 18.33
N MET A 33 5.74 -19.41 19.58
CA MET A 33 5.53 -18.53 20.74
C MET A 33 6.64 -18.55 21.82
N LYS A 34 7.82 -19.14 21.58
CA LYS A 34 8.94 -19.08 22.57
C LYS A 34 9.34 -17.65 22.98
N ASP A 35 8.93 -16.63 22.21
CA ASP A 35 9.31 -15.24 22.37
C ASP A 35 8.13 -14.28 22.69
N VAL A 36 7.00 -14.73 23.25
CA VAL A 36 5.81 -13.85 23.47
C VAL A 36 6.04 -12.68 24.42
N ARG A 37 6.82 -12.88 25.48
CA ARG A 37 7.19 -11.79 26.41
C ARG A 37 8.13 -10.80 25.71
N VAL A 38 9.00 -11.31 24.84
CA VAL A 38 9.87 -10.52 23.95
C VAL A 38 9.07 -9.84 22.84
N PHE A 39 7.96 -10.43 22.38
CA PHE A 39 7.01 -9.90 21.40
C PHE A 39 6.23 -8.73 21.97
N LEU A 40 5.65 -8.85 23.17
CA LEU A 40 4.96 -7.72 23.82
C LEU A 40 5.96 -6.62 24.19
N ASP A 41 7.10 -6.99 24.77
CA ASP A 41 8.14 -6.03 25.13
C ASP A 41 8.75 -5.35 23.89
N LYS A 42 8.93 -6.04 22.75
CA LYS A 42 9.34 -5.41 21.48
C LYS A 42 8.23 -4.61 20.81
N ALA A 43 7.01 -5.12 20.78
CA ALA A 43 5.88 -4.44 20.17
C ALA A 43 5.53 -3.15 20.90
N ILE A 44 5.75 -3.13 22.20
CA ILE A 44 5.51 -1.94 22.99
C ILE A 44 6.74 -1.03 23.02
N ARG A 45 7.97 -1.56 23.11
CA ARG A 45 9.19 -0.73 23.00
C ARG A 45 9.37 -0.11 21.61
N LYS A 46 8.87 -0.75 20.55
CA LYS A 46 9.00 -0.31 19.15
C LYS A 46 7.70 0.22 18.53
N GLY A 47 6.56 0.12 19.23
CA GLY A 47 5.23 0.48 18.71
C GLY A 47 4.64 -0.52 17.70
N ASN A 48 5.31 -1.64 17.41
CA ASN A 48 4.98 -2.50 16.28
C ASN A 48 4.70 -3.96 16.70
N ALA A 49 3.46 -4.44 16.58
CA ALA A 49 3.15 -5.87 16.75
C ALA A 49 3.38 -6.72 15.49
N ILE A 50 3.74 -6.11 14.35
CA ILE A 50 4.06 -6.76 13.08
C ILE A 50 5.47 -6.38 12.62
N SER A 51 6.45 -7.13 13.10
CA SER A 51 7.43 -7.73 12.20
C SER A 51 8.17 -8.84 12.97
N PHE A 52 7.76 -10.09 12.76
CA PHE A 52 8.55 -11.23 13.26
C PHE A 52 9.84 -11.44 12.45
N ASN A 53 10.04 -10.74 11.33
CA ASN A 53 11.20 -10.95 10.46
C ASN A 53 11.96 -9.68 10.08
N ASP A 54 11.53 -8.50 10.53
CA ASP A 54 12.18 -7.26 10.12
C ASP A 54 12.70 -6.52 11.35
N THR A 55 13.96 -6.82 11.69
CA THR A 55 14.67 -6.18 12.80
C THR A 55 14.90 -4.69 12.58
N ASP A 56 14.69 -4.20 11.35
CA ASP A 56 15.15 -2.90 10.86
C ASP A 56 14.00 -1.93 10.53
N TYR A 57 12.80 -2.12 11.10
CA TYR A 57 11.76 -1.09 11.06
C TYR A 57 12.14 0.12 11.92
N HIS A 58 12.79 1.11 11.29
CA HIS A 58 13.25 2.35 11.92
C HIS A 58 12.27 3.50 11.67
N ILE A 59 11.25 3.63 12.54
CA ILE A 59 10.43 4.84 12.57
C ILE A 59 11.30 6.01 13.04
N SER A 60 11.41 7.03 12.21
CA SER A 60 12.13 8.27 12.49
C SER A 60 11.38 9.46 11.90
N GLU A 61 11.74 10.67 12.34
CA GLU A 61 11.10 11.90 11.85
C GLU A 61 11.21 12.10 10.33
N ASN A 62 12.23 11.49 9.70
CA ASN A 62 12.48 11.61 8.26
C ASN A 62 11.75 10.55 7.42
N HIS A 63 11.37 9.41 8.02
CA HIS A 63 10.80 8.27 7.29
C HIS A 63 9.35 7.96 7.72
N PHE A 64 8.84 8.60 8.77
CA PHE A 64 7.47 8.36 9.22
C PHE A 64 6.43 8.78 8.17
N TRP A 65 6.67 9.91 7.49
CA TRP A 65 5.83 10.42 6.40
C TRP A 65 6.26 9.90 5.04
N ASP A 66 6.77 8.67 4.99
CA ASP A 66 7.05 7.99 3.74
C ASP A 66 5.78 7.26 3.27
N ILE A 67 5.35 7.61 2.06
CA ILE A 67 4.14 7.05 1.43
C ILE A 67 4.20 5.52 1.28
N GLU A 68 5.40 4.93 1.17
CA GLU A 68 5.57 3.48 0.98
C GLU A 68 5.18 2.68 2.23
N PHE A 69 5.40 3.28 3.41
CA PHE A 69 5.26 2.62 4.71
C PHE A 69 4.11 3.18 5.54
N PHE A 70 3.62 4.39 5.26
CA PHE A 70 2.64 5.08 6.11
C PHE A 70 1.33 4.31 6.29
N GLU A 71 0.84 3.63 5.25
CA GLU A 71 -0.35 2.79 5.36
C GLU A 71 -0.14 1.59 6.28
N ASP A 72 1.02 0.94 6.18
CA ASP A 72 1.38 -0.16 7.08
C ASP A 72 1.54 0.34 8.52
N TYR A 73 2.10 1.54 8.71
CA TYR A 73 2.15 2.19 10.03
C TYR A 73 0.75 2.41 10.59
N CYS A 74 -0.16 2.95 9.77
CA CYS A 74 -1.52 3.21 10.19
C CYS A 74 -2.28 1.92 10.53
N HIS A 75 -2.08 0.85 9.75
CA HIS A 75 -2.74 -0.44 9.95
C HIS A 75 -2.21 -1.25 11.13
N PHE A 76 -0.90 -1.22 11.38
CA PHE A 76 -0.24 -2.29 12.13
C PHE A 76 0.62 -1.79 13.29
N ILE A 77 0.69 -0.48 13.52
CA ILE A 77 1.54 0.11 14.55
C ILE A 77 0.69 0.89 15.55
N PHE A 78 0.87 0.61 16.83
CA PHE A 78 0.35 1.45 17.90
C PHE A 78 1.23 2.70 18.01
N PHE A 79 0.63 3.88 17.84
CA PHE A 79 1.31 5.17 17.90
C PHE A 79 1.55 5.57 19.37
N CYS A 80 2.27 4.75 20.13
CA CYS A 80 2.66 5.03 21.52
C CYS A 80 3.89 5.95 21.59
N PHE A 81 3.93 6.99 20.76
CA PHE A 81 5.05 7.91 20.67
C PHE A 81 5.20 8.78 21.93
N LYS A 82 6.45 9.14 22.25
CA LYS A 82 6.71 10.18 23.24
C LYS A 82 6.20 11.52 22.73
N PRO A 83 5.69 12.42 23.60
CA PRO A 83 5.18 13.73 23.17
C PRO A 83 6.15 14.54 22.31
N GLY A 84 7.45 14.54 22.67
CA GLY A 84 8.48 15.24 21.90
C GLY A 84 8.71 14.65 20.50
N PHE A 85 8.50 13.35 20.32
CA PHE A 85 8.58 12.73 19.00
C PHE A 85 7.35 13.06 18.16
N THR A 86 6.13 13.00 18.73
CA THR A 86 4.90 13.43 18.04
C THR A 86 5.02 14.87 17.53
N GLN A 87 5.59 15.78 18.33
CA GLN A 87 5.85 17.15 17.89
C GLN A 87 6.84 17.25 16.72
N LYS A 88 7.88 16.41 16.70
CA LYS A 88 8.84 16.34 15.58
C LYS A 88 8.14 15.87 14.31
N LEU A 89 7.27 14.86 14.40
CA LEU A 89 6.46 14.40 13.27
C LEU A 89 5.56 15.51 12.75
N ILE A 90 4.89 16.26 13.63
CA ILE A 90 4.06 17.41 13.26
C ILE A 90 4.88 18.48 12.54
N ARG A 91 6.08 18.82 13.04
CA ARG A 91 6.97 19.79 12.37
C ARG A 91 7.42 19.30 10.99
N ALA A 92 7.67 18.00 10.84
CA ALA A 92 8.09 17.41 9.57
C ALA A 92 7.04 17.56 8.46
N LEU A 93 5.75 17.70 8.80
CA LEU A 93 4.68 17.97 7.82
C LEU A 93 4.94 19.21 6.97
N GLN A 94 5.67 20.21 7.48
CA GLN A 94 6.05 21.41 6.73
C GLN A 94 6.90 21.11 5.48
N ARG A 95 7.51 19.92 5.40
CA ARG A 95 8.37 19.49 4.29
C ARG A 95 7.65 18.54 3.32
N VAL A 96 6.40 18.18 3.62
CA VAL A 96 5.61 17.24 2.84
C VAL A 96 4.86 17.99 1.75
N THR A 97 4.78 17.40 0.56
CA THR A 97 4.06 18.02 -0.57
C THR A 97 2.55 18.06 -0.31
N SER A 98 1.83 19.02 -0.91
CA SER A 98 0.37 19.12 -0.76
C SER A 98 -0.37 17.87 -1.24
N THR A 99 0.16 17.18 -2.26
CA THR A 99 -0.38 15.90 -2.76
C THR A 99 -0.27 14.80 -1.71
N ASP A 100 0.89 14.69 -1.04
CA ASP A 100 1.14 13.65 -0.03
C ASP A 100 0.39 13.94 1.28
N LEU A 101 0.23 15.22 1.66
CA LEU A 101 -0.56 15.63 2.83
C LEU A 101 -2.00 15.09 2.76
N ASN A 102 -2.62 15.17 1.57
CA ASN A 102 -3.98 14.64 1.37
C ASN A 102 -4.03 13.12 1.50
N TYR A 103 -3.02 12.41 1.00
CA TYR A 103 -2.93 10.97 1.20
C TYR A 103 -2.81 10.61 2.68
N PHE A 104 -1.88 11.25 3.40
CA PHE A 104 -1.70 10.97 4.82
C PHE A 104 -2.94 11.27 5.64
N LEU A 105 -3.64 12.36 5.32
CA LEU A 105 -4.92 12.70 5.94
C LEU A 105 -5.98 11.62 5.69
N GLN A 106 -6.14 11.18 4.44
CA GLN A 106 -7.11 10.13 4.08
C GLN A 106 -6.78 8.80 4.75
N THR A 107 -5.52 8.35 4.66
CA THR A 107 -5.08 7.08 5.23
C THR A 107 -5.21 7.06 6.75
N LEU A 108 -4.76 8.11 7.43
CA LEU A 108 -4.88 8.17 8.89
C LEU A 108 -6.35 8.23 9.34
N SER A 109 -7.23 8.88 8.56
CA SER A 109 -8.67 8.92 8.82
C SER A 109 -9.33 7.55 8.63
N GLN A 110 -8.87 6.76 7.66
CA GLN A 110 -9.39 5.42 7.38
C GLN A 110 -9.00 4.40 8.47
N TYR A 111 -7.88 4.63 9.15
CA TYR A 111 -7.34 3.75 10.18
C TYR A 111 -7.31 4.45 11.55
N PRO A 112 -8.46 4.57 12.24
CA PRO A 112 -8.55 5.27 13.51
C PRO A 112 -7.84 4.54 14.67
N ALA A 113 -7.50 3.26 14.48
CA ALA A 113 -6.79 2.42 15.44
C ALA A 113 -5.92 1.39 14.70
N ALA A 114 -4.89 0.89 15.38
CA ALA A 114 -4.10 -0.23 14.88
C ALA A 114 -4.92 -1.54 14.90
N TYR A 115 -4.64 -2.44 13.96
CA TYR A 115 -5.24 -3.77 13.83
C TYR A 115 -6.78 -3.78 13.69
N PRO A 116 -7.39 -2.90 12.87
CA PRO A 116 -8.84 -2.71 12.86
C PRO A 116 -9.63 -3.98 12.48
N ASN A 117 -9.00 -4.97 11.83
CA ASN A 117 -9.63 -6.22 11.37
C ASN A 117 -8.82 -7.49 11.65
N ALA A 118 -7.85 -7.47 12.57
CA ALA A 118 -6.91 -8.59 12.73
C ALA A 118 -7.57 -9.93 13.12
N ILE A 119 -8.73 -9.91 13.78
CA ILE A 119 -9.45 -11.12 14.24
C ILE A 119 -10.20 -11.83 13.10
N ASN A 120 -10.52 -11.11 12.02
CA ASN A 120 -11.37 -11.61 10.93
C ASN A 120 -10.57 -11.82 9.64
N HIS A 121 -9.24 -11.82 9.69
CA HIS A 121 -8.43 -11.94 8.49
C HIS A 121 -8.48 -13.38 7.92
N PRO A 122 -9.06 -13.61 6.72
CA PRO A 122 -9.43 -14.94 6.25
C PRO A 122 -8.25 -15.78 5.72
N THR A 123 -7.08 -15.16 5.48
CA THR A 123 -5.98 -15.78 4.73
C THR A 123 -4.60 -15.67 5.40
N ASP A 124 -4.47 -14.97 6.53
CA ASP A 124 -3.19 -14.77 7.21
C ASP A 124 -3.26 -15.33 8.64
N PRO A 125 -2.68 -16.52 8.89
CA PRO A 125 -2.74 -17.16 10.20
C PRO A 125 -1.99 -16.38 11.29
N TYR A 126 -1.02 -15.53 10.92
CA TYR A 126 -0.29 -14.69 11.87
C TYR A 126 -1.10 -13.47 12.29
N LEU A 127 -1.72 -12.76 11.34
CA LEU A 127 -2.61 -11.64 11.66
C LEU A 127 -3.81 -12.10 12.51
N HIS A 128 -4.38 -13.25 12.17
CA HIS A 128 -5.46 -13.88 12.94
C HIS A 128 -5.05 -14.15 14.38
N PHE A 129 -3.86 -14.71 14.57
CA PHE A 129 -3.28 -14.95 15.89
C PHE A 129 -3.11 -13.64 16.67
N ILE A 130 -2.53 -12.61 16.05
CA ILE A 130 -2.33 -11.30 16.68
C ILE A 130 -3.67 -10.69 17.11
N GLY A 131 -4.68 -10.72 16.24
CA GLY A 131 -6.02 -10.22 16.55
C GLY A 131 -6.65 -10.92 17.75
N LYS A 132 -6.57 -12.26 17.81
CA LYS A 132 -7.04 -13.04 18.97
C LYS A 132 -6.30 -12.68 20.25
N LYS A 133 -4.99 -12.46 20.18
CA LYS A 133 -4.16 -12.13 21.33
C LYS A 133 -4.46 -10.72 21.86
N LEU A 134 -4.54 -9.72 20.98
CA LEU A 134 -4.96 -8.37 21.33
C LEU A 134 -6.35 -8.36 21.97
N SER A 135 -7.29 -9.16 21.45
CA SER A 135 -8.63 -9.32 22.03
C SER A 135 -8.60 -9.91 23.44
N SER A 136 -7.77 -10.92 23.68
CA SER A 136 -7.59 -11.50 25.01
C SER A 136 -7.05 -10.48 26.00
N MET A 137 -5.99 -9.77 25.61
CA MET A 137 -5.34 -8.79 26.48
C MET A 137 -6.21 -7.56 26.74
N ASN A 138 -7.03 -7.17 25.76
CA ASN A 138 -8.00 -6.09 25.93
C ASN A 138 -9.12 -6.49 26.91
N ARG A 139 -9.61 -7.73 26.86
CA ARG A 139 -10.57 -8.26 27.86
C ARG A 139 -10.01 -8.26 29.28
N GLU A 140 -8.69 -8.46 29.41
CA GLU A 140 -7.97 -8.38 30.68
C GLU A 140 -7.53 -6.94 31.04
N ASN A 141 -8.02 -5.93 30.30
CA ASN A 141 -7.72 -4.49 30.48
C ASN A 141 -6.22 -4.11 30.39
N MET A 142 -5.39 -4.98 29.81
CA MET A 142 -3.94 -4.81 29.81
C MET A 142 -3.43 -3.88 28.71
N LEU A 143 -4.28 -3.58 27.71
CA LEU A 143 -3.95 -2.70 26.59
C LEU A 143 -4.53 -1.28 26.76
N ALA A 144 -5.19 -0.99 27.88
CA ALA A 144 -5.90 0.28 28.08
C ALA A 144 -5.01 1.50 27.83
N GLU A 145 -3.79 1.50 28.39
CA GLU A 145 -2.84 2.61 28.25
C GLU A 145 -2.26 2.70 26.83
N VAL A 146 -2.02 1.55 26.18
CA VAL A 146 -1.57 1.47 24.78
C VAL A 146 -2.61 2.08 23.85
N ILE A 147 -3.87 1.67 24.00
CA ILE A 147 -5.01 2.15 23.19
C ILE A 147 -5.24 3.64 23.43
N ARG A 148 -5.14 4.10 24.67
CA ARG A 148 -5.27 5.52 25.01
C ARG A 148 -4.20 6.36 24.30
N LEU A 149 -2.93 5.97 24.40
CA LEU A 149 -1.82 6.70 23.80
C LEU A 149 -1.84 6.67 22.26
N ASP A 150 -2.20 5.52 21.67
CA ASP A 150 -2.40 5.38 20.23
C ASP A 150 -3.47 6.36 19.72
N LYS A 151 -4.65 6.35 20.34
CA LYS A 151 -5.76 7.24 19.99
C LYS A 151 -5.37 8.71 20.13
N GLU A 152 -4.71 9.08 21.22
CA GLU A 152 -4.26 10.46 21.44
C GLU A 152 -3.25 10.94 20.39
N ASN A 153 -2.24 10.12 20.07
CA ASN A 153 -1.22 10.50 19.09
C ASN A 153 -1.79 10.51 17.66
N ARG A 154 -2.63 9.54 17.29
CA ARG A 154 -3.35 9.56 16.00
C ARG A 154 -4.19 10.82 15.85
N GLN A 155 -4.94 11.20 16.89
CA GLN A 155 -5.76 12.41 16.86
C GLN A 155 -4.90 13.67 16.70
N LYS A 156 -3.77 13.77 17.42
CA LYS A 156 -2.85 14.92 17.30
C LYS A 156 -2.29 15.05 15.89
N LEU A 157 -1.83 13.95 15.30
CA LEU A 157 -1.31 13.92 13.93
C LEU A 157 -2.40 14.25 12.91
N LEU A 158 -3.61 13.72 13.11
CA LEU A 158 -4.75 14.00 12.24
C LEU A 158 -5.15 15.48 12.28
N SER A 159 -5.22 16.08 13.46
CA SER A 159 -5.51 17.51 13.59
C SER A 159 -4.41 18.38 12.96
N ALA A 160 -3.14 17.99 13.09
CA ALA A 160 -2.04 18.70 12.45
C ALA A 160 -2.09 18.61 10.93
N LEU A 161 -2.41 17.44 10.38
CA LEU A 161 -2.66 17.25 8.94
C LEU A 161 -3.81 18.15 8.48
N GLN A 162 -4.95 18.13 9.16
CA GLN A 162 -6.10 18.97 8.82
C GLN A 162 -5.78 20.47 8.81
N GLN A 163 -4.96 20.94 9.76
CA GLN A 163 -4.53 22.34 9.84
C GLN A 163 -3.61 22.73 8.68
N GLN A 164 -2.68 21.85 8.29
CA GLN A 164 -1.80 22.12 7.15
C GLN A 164 -2.52 21.91 5.80
N SER A 165 -3.61 21.16 5.77
CA SER A 165 -4.43 20.91 4.59
C SER A 165 -5.56 21.95 4.36
N ALA A 166 -5.64 23.04 5.14
CA ALA A 166 -6.79 23.96 5.08
C ALA A 166 -6.63 25.14 4.06
N PRO A 167 -7.73 25.58 3.39
CA PRO A 167 -9.11 25.14 3.60
C PRO A 167 -9.54 24.13 2.52
N PHE A 168 -9.24 22.85 2.72
CA PHE A 168 -10.18 21.84 2.26
C PHE A 168 -11.47 22.01 3.07
N GLN A 169 -12.49 22.59 2.43
CA GLN A 169 -13.87 22.22 2.72
C GLN A 169 -13.89 20.70 2.84
N LYS A 170 -14.46 20.18 3.94
CA LYS A 170 -14.76 18.76 4.09
C LYS A 170 -15.24 18.28 2.72
N PRO A 171 -14.45 17.50 1.95
CA PRO A 171 -15.04 16.85 0.82
C PRO A 171 -16.13 16.03 1.48
N ALA A 172 -17.36 16.17 0.97
CA ALA A 172 -18.30 15.07 1.10
C ALA A 172 -17.45 13.81 0.88
N LEU A 173 -17.55 12.82 1.78
CA LEU A 173 -17.10 11.47 1.47
C LEU A 173 -17.30 11.33 -0.03
N PRO A 174 -16.26 11.12 -0.87
CA PRO A 174 -16.56 10.74 -2.23
C PRO A 174 -17.52 9.59 -2.01
N ASN A 175 -18.80 9.83 -2.33
CA ASN A 175 -19.78 8.78 -2.41
C ASN A 175 -18.97 7.72 -3.15
N GLN A 176 -18.81 6.54 -2.53
CA GLN A 176 -18.36 5.36 -3.27
C GLN A 176 -18.94 5.56 -4.66
N PRO A 177 -18.13 5.78 -5.71
CA PRO A 177 -18.65 6.31 -6.95
C PRO A 177 -19.81 5.42 -7.28
N ALA A 178 -21.02 5.99 -7.21
CA ALA A 178 -22.25 5.24 -7.32
C ALA A 178 -22.06 4.45 -8.60
N GLU A 179 -21.95 3.12 -8.50
CA GLU A 179 -21.32 2.24 -9.48
C GLU A 179 -21.46 2.84 -10.88
N ILE A 180 -20.48 3.66 -11.31
CA ILE A 180 -20.47 4.12 -12.69
C ILE A 180 -20.25 2.80 -13.40
N PRO A 181 -21.17 2.36 -14.28
CA PRO A 181 -21.07 1.03 -14.88
C PRO A 181 -19.67 0.91 -15.45
N SER A 182 -18.80 0.13 -14.79
CA SER A 182 -17.37 0.19 -15.12
C SER A 182 -17.28 -0.34 -16.54
N ALA A 183 -16.99 0.54 -17.50
CA ALA A 183 -16.89 0.11 -18.88
C ALA A 183 -15.90 -1.07 -18.92
N PRO A 184 -16.26 -2.20 -19.54
CA PRO A 184 -15.32 -3.28 -19.78
C PRO A 184 -14.03 -2.73 -20.39
N PHE A 185 -12.87 -3.30 -20.05
CA PHE A 185 -11.60 -2.82 -20.57
C PHE A 185 -11.57 -2.85 -22.12
N SER A 186 -12.24 -3.83 -22.73
CA SER A 186 -12.53 -3.86 -24.18
C SER A 186 -13.18 -2.57 -24.71
N ASN A 187 -14.09 -1.95 -23.96
CA ASN A 187 -14.80 -0.75 -24.38
C ASN A 187 -13.96 0.52 -24.26
N MET A 188 -12.82 0.47 -23.55
CA MET A 188 -11.90 1.59 -23.41
C MET A 188 -10.86 1.67 -24.55
N LEU A 189 -10.71 0.62 -25.35
CA LEU A 189 -9.82 0.59 -26.51
C LEU A 189 -10.51 1.17 -27.75
N ARG A 190 -9.73 1.82 -28.63
CA ARG A 190 -10.18 2.20 -29.98
C ARG A 190 -9.97 1.02 -30.95
N PRO A 191 -10.97 0.67 -31.77
CA PRO A 191 -10.85 -0.48 -32.68
C PRO A 191 -10.00 -0.17 -33.91
N ILE A 192 -8.87 -0.85 -34.09
CA ILE A 192 -8.13 -0.91 -35.36
C ILE A 192 -8.96 -1.71 -36.37
N ASN A 193 -9.24 -1.12 -37.53
CA ASN A 193 -10.05 -1.72 -38.60
C ASN A 193 -11.41 -2.26 -38.10
N GLY A 194 -12.05 -1.55 -37.17
CA GLY A 194 -13.34 -1.94 -36.59
C GLY A 194 -13.28 -3.08 -35.57
N SER A 195 -12.10 -3.60 -35.21
CA SER A 195 -11.93 -4.73 -34.28
C SER A 195 -11.09 -4.39 -33.03
N ILE A 196 -11.70 -4.58 -31.86
CA ILE A 196 -10.99 -4.49 -30.57
C ILE A 196 -9.95 -5.60 -30.44
N ASN A 197 -10.24 -6.81 -30.94
CA ASN A 197 -9.29 -7.92 -30.89
C ASN A 197 -8.03 -7.63 -31.72
N THR A 198 -8.18 -6.99 -32.88
CA THR A 198 -7.06 -6.54 -33.70
C THR A 198 -6.21 -5.50 -32.96
N THR A 199 -6.84 -4.64 -32.17
CA THR A 199 -6.15 -3.67 -31.30
C THR A 199 -5.36 -4.36 -30.20
N ARG A 200 -5.96 -5.34 -29.51
CA ARG A 200 -5.28 -6.14 -28.48
C ARG A 200 -4.09 -6.90 -29.03
N GLN A 201 -4.26 -7.56 -30.18
CA GLN A 201 -3.18 -8.28 -30.87
C GLN A 201 -2.07 -7.34 -31.30
N PHE A 202 -2.41 -6.16 -31.85
CA PHE A 202 -1.42 -5.15 -32.20
C PHE A 202 -0.61 -4.71 -30.98
N ILE A 203 -1.28 -4.33 -29.89
CA ILE A 203 -0.59 -3.93 -28.64
C ILE A 203 0.29 -5.07 -28.13
N GLN A 204 -0.24 -6.30 -28.04
CA GLN A 204 0.53 -7.46 -27.61
C GLN A 204 1.78 -7.69 -28.45
N GLN A 205 1.66 -7.58 -29.78
CA GLN A 205 2.79 -7.74 -30.69
C GLN A 205 3.87 -6.69 -30.42
N GLN A 206 3.50 -5.43 -30.16
CA GLN A 206 4.48 -4.38 -29.84
C GLN A 206 5.15 -4.63 -28.48
N LEU A 207 4.41 -5.09 -27.48
CA LEU A 207 4.99 -5.49 -26.19
C LEU A 207 6.03 -6.60 -26.39
N THR A 208 5.70 -7.64 -27.17
CA THR A 208 6.62 -8.73 -27.49
C THR A 208 7.84 -8.23 -28.28
N ASN A 209 7.66 -7.35 -29.27
CA ASN A 209 8.76 -6.76 -30.03
C ASN A 209 9.70 -5.90 -29.17
N SER A 210 9.18 -5.26 -28.12
CA SER A 210 9.97 -4.49 -27.15
C SER A 210 10.68 -5.37 -26.10
N GLY A 211 10.55 -6.69 -26.18
CA GLY A 211 11.15 -7.62 -25.22
C GLY A 211 10.41 -7.71 -23.88
N ILE A 212 9.17 -7.23 -23.79
CA ILE A 212 8.33 -7.41 -22.61
C ILE A 212 7.83 -8.86 -22.59
N PRO A 213 8.17 -9.66 -21.56
CA PRO A 213 7.97 -11.11 -21.58
C PRO A 213 6.56 -11.56 -21.19
N PHE A 214 5.60 -10.63 -21.11
CA PHE A 214 4.27 -10.89 -20.59
C PHE A 214 3.21 -10.86 -21.70
N GLU A 215 2.36 -11.87 -21.69
CA GLU A 215 1.13 -11.88 -22.47
C GLU A 215 0.04 -11.21 -21.63
N LEU A 216 -0.33 -9.97 -21.98
CA LEU A 216 -1.23 -9.14 -21.17
C LEU A 216 -2.71 -9.31 -21.55
N PHE A 217 -3.05 -9.84 -22.72
CA PHE A 217 -4.44 -9.96 -23.18
C PHE A 217 -5.01 -11.39 -23.15
N ILE A 218 -4.36 -12.31 -22.44
CA ILE A 218 -4.89 -13.65 -22.21
C ILE A 218 -6.05 -13.64 -21.21
N SER A 219 -7.08 -14.43 -21.51
CA SER A 219 -8.30 -14.57 -20.68
C SER A 219 -8.08 -15.36 -19.38
N LYS A 220 -6.85 -15.73 -19.06
CA LYS A 220 -6.47 -16.43 -17.84
C LYS A 220 -5.49 -15.55 -17.06
N PRO A 221 -5.61 -15.46 -15.73
CA PRO A 221 -4.62 -14.76 -14.92
C PRO A 221 -3.24 -15.36 -15.19
N VAL A 222 -2.22 -14.51 -15.24
CA VAL A 222 -0.84 -14.97 -15.43
C VAL A 222 -0.52 -15.96 -14.32
N THR A 223 0.21 -17.03 -14.64
CA THR A 223 0.57 -18.06 -13.67
C THR A 223 1.22 -17.38 -12.47
N GLN A 224 0.48 -17.35 -11.37
CA GLN A 224 0.94 -16.72 -10.15
C GLN A 224 2.15 -17.52 -9.65
N THR A 225 3.09 -16.81 -9.04
CA THR A 225 4.17 -17.44 -8.28
C THR A 225 3.60 -18.41 -7.24
N ARG A 226 4.44 -19.29 -6.68
CA ARG A 226 4.07 -20.23 -5.61
C ARG A 226 3.40 -19.57 -4.38
N THR A 227 3.47 -18.25 -4.28
CA THR A 227 2.86 -17.42 -3.23
C THR A 227 1.56 -16.72 -3.63
N GLY A 228 0.98 -17.02 -4.81
CA GLY A 228 -0.25 -16.38 -5.29
C GLY A 228 -0.08 -14.95 -5.79
N LYS A 229 1.17 -14.47 -5.94
CA LYS A 229 1.49 -13.14 -6.47
C LYS A 229 1.77 -13.20 -7.97
N ASN A 230 1.42 -12.15 -8.70
CA ASN A 230 1.86 -11.98 -10.08
C ASN A 230 3.40 -11.98 -10.18
N PRO A 231 3.99 -12.37 -11.33
CA PRO A 231 5.43 -12.33 -11.53
C PRO A 231 6.01 -10.92 -11.34
N ASP A 232 7.26 -10.85 -10.88
CA ASP A 232 7.99 -9.58 -10.76
C ASP A 232 8.01 -8.83 -12.10
N GLY A 233 7.73 -7.53 -12.06
CA GLY A 233 7.64 -6.68 -13.24
C GLY A 233 6.33 -6.73 -14.01
N PHE A 234 5.40 -7.65 -13.71
CA PHE A 234 4.11 -7.71 -14.39
C PHE A 234 3.28 -6.42 -14.23
N ALA A 235 3.25 -5.86 -13.01
CA ALA A 235 2.57 -4.59 -12.76
C ALA A 235 3.18 -3.44 -13.59
N GLY A 236 4.51 -3.34 -13.62
CA GLY A 236 5.23 -2.37 -14.44
C GLY A 236 4.96 -2.53 -15.93
N ALA A 237 4.81 -3.76 -16.43
CA ALA A 237 4.46 -4.03 -17.82
C ALA A 237 3.04 -3.57 -18.17
N ILE A 238 2.05 -3.81 -17.30
CA ILE A 238 0.69 -3.28 -17.47
C ILE A 238 0.72 -1.75 -17.49
N ALA A 239 1.42 -1.13 -16.55
CA ALA A 239 1.49 0.32 -16.48
C ALA A 239 2.14 0.94 -17.71
N SER A 240 3.20 0.31 -18.22
CA SER A 240 3.90 0.75 -19.45
C SER A 240 2.99 0.62 -20.66
N MET A 241 2.28 -0.50 -20.78
CA MET A 241 1.27 -0.70 -21.82
C MET A 241 0.18 0.37 -21.77
N ILE A 242 -0.45 0.60 -20.61
CA ILE A 242 -1.53 1.57 -20.50
C ILE A 242 -1.01 2.98 -20.81
N SER A 243 0.10 3.39 -20.20
CA SER A 243 0.68 4.73 -20.39
C SER A 243 1.03 4.99 -21.85
N THR A 244 1.85 4.13 -22.46
CA THR A 244 2.36 4.34 -23.82
C THR A 244 1.22 4.32 -24.85
N PHE A 245 0.34 3.33 -24.80
CA PHE A 245 -0.73 3.21 -25.80
C PHE A 245 -1.84 4.24 -25.57
N LYS A 246 -1.99 4.77 -24.36
CA LYS A 246 -2.86 5.93 -24.10
C LYS A 246 -2.28 7.20 -24.73
N ASP A 247 -0.99 7.46 -24.53
CA ASP A 247 -0.31 8.63 -25.11
C ASP A 247 -0.29 8.59 -26.65
N LEU A 248 -0.29 7.39 -27.22
CA LEU A 248 -0.41 7.15 -28.66
C LEU A 248 -1.86 7.17 -29.19
N GLY A 249 -2.88 7.29 -28.33
CA GLY A 249 -4.29 7.41 -28.71
C GLY A 249 -5.02 6.10 -29.01
N TYR A 250 -4.47 4.95 -28.62
CA TYR A 250 -5.13 3.64 -28.79
C TYR A 250 -6.23 3.38 -27.75
N PHE A 251 -6.27 4.17 -26.67
CA PHE A 251 -7.40 4.23 -25.75
C PHE A 251 -8.34 5.37 -26.16
N LYS A 252 -9.63 5.20 -25.89
CA LYS A 252 -10.63 6.27 -26.06
C LYS A 252 -10.32 7.43 -25.11
N ASP A 253 -10.64 8.63 -25.56
CA ASP A 253 -10.50 9.82 -24.73
C ASP A 253 -11.51 9.76 -23.57
N GLY A 254 -11.17 10.41 -22.45
CA GLY A 254 -12.04 10.46 -21.26
C GLY A 254 -11.73 9.41 -20.18
N PHE A 255 -10.96 8.36 -20.47
CA PHE A 255 -10.50 7.41 -19.45
C PHE A 255 -9.11 7.77 -18.92
N THR A 256 -8.96 7.80 -17.60
CA THR A 256 -7.69 8.02 -16.89
C THR A 256 -6.92 6.70 -16.74
N PHE A 257 -5.61 6.80 -16.43
CA PHE A 257 -4.78 5.61 -16.16
C PHE A 257 -5.37 4.70 -15.05
N PRO A 258 -5.79 5.24 -13.88
CA PRO A 258 -6.39 4.42 -12.83
C PRO A 258 -7.64 3.65 -13.28
N GLU A 259 -8.51 4.27 -14.08
CA GLU A 259 -9.74 3.65 -14.59
C GLU A 259 -9.44 2.51 -15.56
N ILE A 260 -8.48 2.71 -16.47
CA ILE A 260 -8.05 1.69 -17.41
C ILE A 260 -7.40 0.52 -16.67
N LEU A 261 -6.56 0.80 -15.67
CA LEU A 261 -5.91 -0.22 -14.86
C LEU A 261 -6.95 -1.06 -14.08
N ASP A 262 -7.93 -0.41 -13.45
CA ASP A 262 -8.98 -1.12 -12.72
C ASP A 262 -9.83 -2.00 -13.63
N ALA A 263 -10.21 -1.48 -14.80
CA ALA A 263 -10.96 -2.26 -15.79
C ALA A 263 -10.15 -3.46 -16.29
N TYR A 264 -8.85 -3.28 -16.54
CA TYR A 264 -7.95 -4.34 -16.97
C TYR A 264 -7.85 -5.46 -15.91
N LEU A 265 -7.60 -5.10 -14.65
CA LEU A 265 -7.49 -6.07 -13.56
C LEU A 265 -8.80 -6.81 -13.33
N LYS A 266 -9.95 -6.11 -13.43
CA LYS A 266 -11.28 -6.71 -13.34
C LYS A 266 -11.57 -7.69 -14.48
N GLU A 267 -11.21 -7.34 -15.72
CA GLU A 267 -11.46 -8.20 -16.90
C GLU A 267 -10.54 -9.43 -16.90
N THR A 268 -9.29 -9.28 -16.48
CA THR A 268 -8.29 -10.37 -16.54
C THR A 268 -8.21 -11.22 -15.28
N GLY A 269 -8.79 -10.77 -14.16
CA GLY A 269 -8.69 -11.43 -12.86
C GLY A 269 -7.31 -11.33 -12.20
N ASN A 270 -6.41 -10.53 -12.74
CA ASN A 270 -5.09 -10.26 -12.17
C ASN A 270 -5.19 -9.32 -10.96
N SER A 271 -4.24 -9.42 -10.02
CA SER A 271 -4.16 -8.54 -8.85
C SER A 271 -2.79 -7.88 -8.68
N ILE A 272 -2.76 -6.64 -8.22
CA ILE A 272 -1.52 -5.93 -7.89
C ILE A 272 -1.51 -5.67 -6.39
N GLY A 273 -0.46 -6.13 -5.70
CA GLY A 273 -0.26 -5.84 -4.29
C GLY A 273 -0.11 -4.33 -4.07
N LYS A 274 -0.74 -3.78 -3.02
CA LYS A 274 -0.78 -2.33 -2.75
C LYS A 274 -1.21 -1.50 -3.99
N LEU A 275 -2.27 -1.91 -4.69
CA LEU A 275 -2.76 -1.28 -5.94
C LEU A 275 -2.85 0.26 -5.89
N ASN A 276 -3.33 0.83 -4.78
CA ASN A 276 -3.44 2.28 -4.63
C ASN A 276 -2.07 2.97 -4.54
N ASN A 277 -1.06 2.32 -3.97
CA ASN A 277 0.32 2.80 -3.99
C ASN A 277 0.88 2.74 -5.41
N PHE A 278 0.69 1.60 -6.08
CA PHE A 278 1.15 1.42 -7.46
C PHE A 278 0.56 2.49 -8.40
N LYS A 279 -0.75 2.76 -8.35
CA LYS A 279 -1.39 3.82 -9.16
C LYS A 279 -0.77 5.20 -9.02
N ARG A 280 -0.19 5.52 -7.86
CA ARG A 280 0.41 6.83 -7.57
C ARG A 280 1.89 6.89 -7.91
N ASN A 281 2.60 5.77 -7.74
CA ASN A 281 4.05 5.70 -7.84
C ASN A 281 4.55 4.89 -9.04
N TYR A 282 3.68 4.42 -9.93
CA TYR A 282 4.11 3.61 -11.09
C TYR A 282 5.11 4.37 -11.98
N LEU A 283 5.06 5.70 -12.02
CA LEU A 283 5.99 6.53 -12.79
C LEU A 283 7.44 6.41 -12.33
N THR A 284 7.67 6.02 -11.06
CA THR A 284 9.00 5.79 -10.49
C THR A 284 9.32 4.30 -10.34
N ASP A 285 8.43 3.40 -10.77
CA ASP A 285 8.66 1.96 -10.72
C ASP A 285 9.74 1.56 -11.73
N ASN A 286 10.75 0.80 -11.27
CA ASN A 286 11.90 0.42 -12.10
C ASN A 286 11.51 -0.44 -13.31
N TYR A 287 10.51 -1.32 -13.16
CA TYR A 287 10.02 -2.12 -14.28
C TYR A 287 9.22 -1.27 -15.25
N TYR A 288 8.38 -0.35 -14.76
CA TYR A 288 7.70 0.63 -15.62
C TYR A 288 8.68 1.43 -16.45
N LEU A 289 9.68 2.07 -15.82
CA LEU A 289 10.67 2.89 -16.52
C LEU A 289 11.42 2.09 -17.58
N ARG A 290 11.83 0.86 -17.23
CA ARG A 290 12.53 -0.03 -18.17
C ARG A 290 11.65 -0.40 -19.37
N TYR A 291 10.42 -0.85 -19.14
CA TYR A 291 9.54 -1.30 -20.22
C TYR A 291 9.00 -0.14 -21.06
N LYS A 292 8.77 1.02 -20.45
CA LYS A 292 8.43 2.25 -21.16
C LYS A 292 9.55 2.65 -22.13
N ALA A 293 10.81 2.68 -21.67
CA ALA A 293 11.95 2.97 -22.53
C ALA A 293 12.03 1.98 -23.71
N SER A 294 11.85 0.67 -23.45
CA SER A 294 11.84 -0.34 -24.52
C SER A 294 10.72 -0.16 -25.55
N LEU A 295 9.56 0.37 -25.14
CA LEU A 295 8.45 0.68 -26.05
C LEU A 295 8.68 1.98 -26.83
N GLU A 296 9.33 2.97 -26.21
CA GLU A 296 9.69 4.24 -26.86
C GLU A 296 10.74 4.02 -27.96
N ASP A 297 11.69 3.10 -27.75
CA ASP A 297 12.71 2.71 -28.74
C ASP A 297 12.09 2.16 -30.05
N LEU A 298 10.90 1.56 -29.99
CA LEU A 298 10.20 1.04 -31.17
C LEU A 298 9.64 2.13 -32.10
N SER A 299 9.68 3.42 -31.71
CA SER A 299 9.15 4.53 -32.51
C SER A 299 7.71 4.28 -32.99
N LEU A 300 6.86 3.83 -32.06
CA LEU A 300 5.48 3.43 -32.34
C LEU A 300 4.68 4.59 -32.95
N LYS A 301 3.87 4.29 -33.96
CA LYS A 301 3.01 5.29 -34.62
C LYS A 301 1.82 5.62 -33.73
N LYS A 302 1.43 6.90 -33.70
CA LYS A 302 0.15 7.33 -33.13
C LYS A 302 -1.00 6.64 -33.87
N TYR A 303 -2.07 6.33 -33.13
CA TYR A 303 -3.31 5.81 -33.69
C TYR A 303 -3.83 6.77 -34.77
N ARG A 304 -4.20 6.21 -35.92
CA ARG A 304 -4.86 6.92 -37.01
C ARG A 304 -6.16 6.19 -37.31
N GLU A 305 -7.27 6.92 -37.28
CA GLU A 305 -8.53 6.40 -37.81
C GLU A 305 -8.33 6.26 -39.32
N ASN A 306 -8.44 5.03 -39.83
CA ASN A 306 -8.57 4.82 -41.27
C ASN A 306 -9.94 5.38 -41.67
N THR A 307 -9.98 6.64 -42.10
CA THR A 307 -11.07 7.20 -42.91
C THR A 307 -11.14 6.51 -44.26
#